data_AF-A0A4V2B0S7-F1
#
_entry.id   AF-A0A4V2B0S7-F1
#
_cell.length_a   1.000
_cell.length_b   1.000
_cell.length_c   1.000
_cell.angle_alpha   90.00
_cell.angle_beta   90.00
_cell.angle_gamma   90.00
#
_symmetry.space_group_name_H-M   'P 1'
#
loop_
_entity.id
_entity.type
_entity.pdbx_description
1 polymer ?
#
loop_
_entity_poly.entity_id
_entity_poly.type
_entity_poly.pdbx_seq_one_letter_code
_entity_poly.pdbx_strand_id
1 'polypeptide(L)'
;MKSALVSAAVCLAPLLSFVLACGDDDLDEGASDAGPSGPATALFAENAGSSPATFFDAPYPSDLRLTPQGTPEVSHWPTNGKKVLEIVLQGARERPGFPVVPVGYFRFDVDPPMREATALENRGFDGAFALVDVDPTSSERGRTFPVVGTRPVVDAFSR
;
A
#
# COMPACT_ATOMS: atom_id res chain seq x y z
N MET A 1 79.57 6.42 -3.16
CA MET A 1 79.16 5.39 -2.18
C MET A 1 78.14 4.48 -2.86
N LYS A 2 78.19 3.18 -2.56
CA LYS A 2 77.94 2.04 -3.46
C LYS A 2 76.49 1.87 -3.93
N SER A 3 76.38 1.46 -5.19
CA SER A 3 75.24 0.86 -5.90
C SER A 3 74.88 -0.53 -5.37
N ALA A 4 73.61 -0.96 -5.56
CA ALA A 4 73.24 -2.33 -5.94
C ALA A 4 71.76 -2.42 -6.39
N LEU A 5 71.55 -2.78 -7.65
CA LEU A 5 70.38 -3.54 -8.15
C LEU A 5 70.53 -5.02 -7.72
N VAL A 6 69.41 -5.77 -7.64
CA VAL A 6 69.16 -7.18 -8.06
C VAL A 6 67.72 -7.55 -7.66
N SER A 7 66.77 -7.69 -8.61
CA SER A 7 66.23 -8.95 -9.19
C SER A 7 65.26 -9.71 -8.25
N ALA A 8 63.93 -9.62 -8.43
CA ALA A 8 63.03 -10.36 -9.35
C ALA A 8 62.45 -11.66 -8.75
N ALA A 9 61.11 -11.75 -8.63
CA ALA A 9 60.37 -13.01 -8.76
C ALA A 9 58.87 -12.72 -9.03
N VAL A 10 58.40 -13.28 -10.14
CA VAL A 10 57.04 -13.30 -10.68
C VAL A 10 56.25 -14.45 -10.03
N CYS A 11 54.96 -14.24 -9.73
CA CYS A 11 53.89 -15.26 -9.72
C CYS A 11 52.55 -14.49 -9.71
N LEU A 12 51.90 -14.27 -10.86
CA LEU A 12 50.91 -15.16 -11.50
C LEU A 12 49.70 -15.43 -10.57
N ALA A 13 48.58 -14.75 -10.87
CA ALA A 13 47.25 -14.97 -10.30
C ALA A 13 46.75 -16.42 -10.61
N PRO A 14 45.75 -16.99 -9.91
CA PRO A 14 44.36 -16.53 -10.11
C PRO A 14 43.36 -16.75 -8.95
N LEU A 15 42.22 -16.05 -9.07
CA LEU A 15 40.82 -16.48 -8.86
C LEU A 15 40.39 -17.32 -7.64
N LEU A 16 39.18 -16.97 -7.16
CA LEU A 16 38.29 -17.66 -6.21
C LEU A 16 38.56 -17.43 -4.71
N SER A 17 37.97 -16.36 -4.19
CA SER A 17 37.42 -16.37 -2.83
C SER A 17 35.95 -15.96 -2.90
N PHE A 18 35.09 -16.97 -2.85
CA PHE A 18 33.65 -16.87 -2.68
C PHE A 18 33.37 -16.83 -1.16
N VAL A 19 32.46 -15.94 -0.77
CA VAL A 19 31.66 -15.91 0.48
C VAL A 19 32.38 -15.62 1.80
N LEU A 20 32.20 -14.39 2.29
CA LEU A 20 31.41 -14.07 3.50
C LEU A 20 31.41 -12.53 3.63
N ALA A 21 30.58 -11.87 2.84
CA ALA A 21 30.22 -10.48 3.10
C ALA A 21 28.90 -10.51 3.90
N CYS A 22 29.01 -10.73 5.22
CA CYS A 22 28.07 -10.09 6.13
C CYS A 22 28.45 -8.61 6.08
N GLY A 23 27.80 -7.86 5.18
CA GLY A 23 27.82 -6.41 5.27
C GLY A 23 26.96 -6.04 6.47
N ASP A 24 27.60 -5.56 7.54
CA ASP A 24 26.96 -4.62 8.48
C ASP A 24 26.73 -3.33 7.69
N ASP A 25 25.67 -3.33 6.89
CA ASP A 25 25.13 -2.09 6.36
C ASP A 25 24.26 -1.50 7.48
N ASP A 26 24.89 -0.76 8.39
CA ASP A 26 24.25 0.29 9.18
C ASP A 26 23.74 1.34 8.18
N LEU A 27 22.64 1.02 7.50
CA LEU A 27 21.87 1.97 6.74
C LEU A 27 21.26 2.91 7.77
N ASP A 28 21.87 4.09 7.89
CA ASP A 28 21.24 5.29 8.42
C ASP A 28 19.93 5.49 7.62
N GLU A 29 18.87 4.84 8.08
CA GLU A 29 17.51 5.05 7.63
C GLU A 29 17.17 6.49 7.99
N GLY A 30 17.52 7.41 7.08
CA GLY A 30 17.14 8.80 7.17
C GLY A 30 15.67 8.84 7.54
N ALA A 31 15.41 9.35 8.75
CA ALA A 31 14.10 9.36 9.37
C ALA A 31 13.09 9.80 8.33
N SER A 32 12.29 8.84 7.84
CA SER A 32 11.10 9.14 7.08
C SER A 32 10.33 10.10 7.98
N ASP A 33 10.06 11.31 7.49
CA ASP A 33 9.19 12.26 8.17
C ASP A 33 7.82 11.59 8.23
N ALA A 34 7.62 10.79 9.28
CA ALA A 34 6.37 10.12 9.55
C ALA A 34 5.41 11.28 9.74
N GLY A 35 4.47 11.43 8.81
CA GLY A 35 3.45 12.44 8.91
C GLY A 35 2.76 12.36 10.27
N PRO A 36 1.91 13.35 10.61
CA PRO A 36 1.18 13.33 11.87
C PRO A 36 0.59 11.94 12.11
N SER A 37 0.99 11.31 13.21
CA SER A 37 0.56 9.97 13.61
C SER A 37 -0.43 10.11 14.76
N GLY A 38 -1.49 9.31 14.75
CA GLY A 38 -2.57 9.46 15.71
C GLY A 38 -3.73 8.51 15.44
N PRO A 39 -4.85 8.64 16.18
CA PRO A 39 -6.08 7.93 15.88
C PRO A 39 -6.57 8.33 14.48
N ALA A 40 -6.34 7.45 13.52
CA ALA A 40 -6.70 7.66 12.12
C ALA A 40 -8.20 7.47 11.89
N THR A 41 -8.81 8.42 11.18
CA THR A 41 -10.21 8.38 10.75
C THR A 41 -10.26 8.15 9.26
N ALA A 42 -10.95 7.08 8.83
CA ALA A 42 -11.19 6.85 7.42
C ALA A 42 -12.19 7.89 6.88
N LEU A 43 -11.93 8.37 5.66
CA LEU A 43 -12.72 9.43 5.03
C LEU A 43 -13.86 8.86 4.19
N PHE A 44 -15.05 9.43 4.38
CA PHE A 44 -16.31 9.10 3.70
C PHE A 44 -17.03 10.40 3.30
N ALA A 45 -16.39 11.19 2.45
CA ALA A 45 -16.94 12.46 1.98
C ALA A 45 -17.97 12.26 0.87
N GLU A 46 -19.14 12.89 0.99
CA GLU A 46 -20.23 12.80 0.01
C GLU A 46 -19.89 13.46 -1.35
N ASN A 47 -18.97 14.41 -1.36
CA ASN A 47 -18.50 15.13 -2.55
C ASN A 47 -17.18 14.56 -3.12
N ALA A 48 -16.77 13.38 -2.67
CA ALA A 48 -15.57 12.71 -3.17
C ALA A 48 -15.65 12.50 -4.70
N GLY A 49 -14.52 12.73 -5.38
CA GLY A 49 -14.46 12.59 -6.83
C GLY A 49 -15.00 13.77 -7.64
N SER A 50 -15.30 14.91 -7.01
CA SER A 50 -15.57 16.19 -7.70
C SER A 50 -14.31 16.84 -8.31
N SER A 51 -13.13 16.39 -7.90
CA SER A 51 -11.83 16.82 -8.41
C SER A 51 -10.79 15.70 -8.21
N PRO A 52 -9.63 15.77 -8.88
CA PRO A 52 -8.55 14.81 -8.63
C PRO A 52 -8.05 14.78 -7.19
N ALA A 53 -8.08 15.92 -6.49
CA ALA A 53 -7.62 16.04 -5.10
C ALA A 53 -8.57 15.34 -4.11
N THR A 54 -9.86 15.29 -4.44
CA THR A 54 -10.91 14.71 -3.59
C THR A 54 -11.31 13.30 -4.01
N PHE A 55 -10.61 12.71 -4.99
CA PHE A 55 -11.02 11.44 -5.58
C PHE A 55 -11.04 10.29 -4.57
N PHE A 56 -10.10 10.24 -3.62
CA PHE A 56 -10.00 9.16 -2.63
C PHE A 56 -10.64 9.52 -1.28
N ASP A 57 -11.42 10.60 -1.22
CA ASP A 57 -12.08 11.05 0.01
C ASP A 57 -13.32 10.20 0.34
N ALA A 58 -13.67 9.25 -0.54
CA ALA A 58 -14.61 8.16 -0.29
C ALA A 58 -13.97 6.82 -0.72
N PRO A 59 -14.43 5.70 -0.15
CA PRO A 59 -13.90 4.38 -0.47
C PRO A 59 -13.91 4.07 -1.97
N TYR A 60 -12.87 3.36 -2.43
CA TYR A 60 -12.76 2.87 -3.80
C TYR A 60 -12.40 1.38 -3.80
N PRO A 61 -13.04 0.53 -4.62
CA PRO A 61 -14.21 0.83 -5.45
C PRO A 61 -15.47 1.09 -4.60
N SER A 62 -16.45 1.78 -5.18
CA SER A 62 -17.76 1.99 -4.56
C SER A 62 -18.81 2.27 -5.63
N ASP A 63 -19.94 1.56 -5.58
CA ASP A 63 -21.05 1.76 -6.52
C ASP A 63 -21.80 3.08 -6.30
N LEU A 64 -21.51 3.80 -5.21
CA LEU A 64 -21.92 5.20 -5.05
C LEU A 64 -21.26 6.11 -6.11
N ARG A 65 -20.25 5.60 -6.82
CA ARG A 65 -19.49 6.32 -7.85
C ARG A 65 -19.77 5.77 -9.23
N LEU A 66 -20.99 5.29 -9.47
CA LEU A 66 -21.44 4.95 -10.80
C LEU A 66 -22.06 6.16 -11.49
N THR A 67 -21.82 6.27 -12.79
CA THR A 67 -22.57 7.17 -13.66
C THR A 67 -24.06 6.79 -13.67
N PRO A 68 -24.96 7.65 -14.18
CA PRO A 68 -26.35 7.27 -14.41
C PRO A 68 -26.53 6.05 -15.32
N GLN A 69 -25.52 5.71 -16.11
CA GLN A 69 -25.47 4.53 -16.98
C GLN A 69 -24.98 3.27 -16.26
N GLY A 70 -24.64 3.36 -14.97
CA GLY A 70 -24.18 2.25 -14.15
C GLY A 70 -22.72 1.87 -14.38
N THR A 71 -21.92 2.74 -15.00
CA THR A 71 -20.48 2.49 -15.24
C THR A 71 -19.62 3.25 -14.22
N PRO A 72 -18.39 2.78 -13.91
CA PRO A 72 -17.46 3.49 -13.03
C PRO A 72 -17.19 4.95 -13.43
N GLU A 73 -17.47 5.88 -12.52
CA GLU A 73 -17.09 7.30 -12.64
C GLU A 73 -15.64 7.50 -12.16
N VAL A 74 -14.73 7.58 -13.13
CA VAL A 74 -13.27 7.67 -12.90
C VAL A 74 -12.63 8.84 -13.67
N SER A 75 -13.41 9.86 -14.06
CA SER A 75 -12.89 11.06 -14.76
C SER A 75 -11.87 11.85 -13.94
N HIS A 76 -12.05 11.86 -12.62
CA HIS A 76 -11.18 12.56 -11.69
C HIS A 76 -10.09 11.66 -11.07
N TRP A 77 -9.82 10.48 -11.62
CA TRP A 77 -8.72 9.66 -11.14
C TRP A 77 -7.38 10.39 -11.32
N PRO A 78 -6.50 10.47 -10.30
CA PRO A 78 -5.22 11.15 -10.43
C PRO A 78 -4.25 10.34 -11.30
N THR A 79 -4.11 10.72 -12.58
CA THR A 79 -3.22 10.03 -13.53
C THR A 79 -1.77 10.50 -13.44
N ASN A 80 -1.51 11.71 -12.93
CA ASN A 80 -0.18 12.31 -12.83
C ASN A 80 0.64 12.21 -14.15
N GLY A 81 -0.05 12.32 -15.30
CA GLY A 81 0.57 12.23 -16.63
C GLY A 81 0.94 10.82 -17.11
N LYS A 82 0.59 9.76 -16.36
CA LYS A 82 0.91 8.37 -16.71
C LYS A 82 -0.10 7.80 -17.71
N LYS A 83 0.24 7.80 -19.00
CA LYS A 83 -0.61 7.29 -20.11
C LYS A 83 -1.11 5.85 -19.92
N VAL A 84 -0.32 4.99 -19.28
CA VAL A 84 -0.75 3.60 -18.99
C VAL A 84 -2.03 3.57 -18.14
N LEU A 85 -2.22 4.53 -17.24
CA LEU A 85 -3.44 4.61 -16.42
C LEU A 85 -4.66 4.99 -17.27
N GLU A 86 -4.49 5.81 -18.32
CA GLU A 86 -5.60 6.20 -19.19
C GLU A 86 -6.26 5.00 -19.86
N ILE A 87 -5.46 4.02 -20.30
CA ILE A 87 -5.96 2.77 -20.90
C ILE A 87 -6.73 1.94 -19.87
N VAL A 88 -6.20 1.82 -18.65
CA VAL A 88 -6.85 1.07 -17.56
C VAL A 88 -8.18 1.73 -17.18
N LEU A 89 -8.19 3.07 -17.05
CA LEU A 89 -9.40 3.83 -16.71
C LEU A 89 -10.43 3.78 -17.83
N GLN A 90 -10.00 3.78 -19.09
CA GLN A 90 -10.91 3.57 -20.21
C GLN A 90 -11.60 2.21 -20.11
N GLY A 91 -10.83 1.14 -19.87
CA GLY A 91 -11.40 -0.19 -19.66
C GLY A 91 -12.31 -0.28 -18.43
N ALA A 92 -12.09 0.54 -17.40
CA ALA A 92 -13.00 0.62 -16.25
C ALA A 92 -14.36 1.24 -16.64
N ARG A 93 -14.36 2.30 -17.44
CA ARG A 93 -15.60 3.00 -17.89
C ARG A 93 -16.49 2.14 -18.79
N GLU A 94 -15.95 1.09 -19.38
CA GLU A 94 -16.67 0.16 -20.26
C GLU A 94 -17.35 -0.98 -19.48
N ARG A 95 -17.12 -1.08 -18.16
CA ARG A 95 -17.67 -2.14 -17.33
C ARG A 95 -19.00 -1.73 -16.68
N PRO A 96 -19.95 -2.67 -16.56
CA PRO A 96 -21.11 -2.48 -15.69
C PRO A 96 -20.67 -2.62 -14.24
N GLY A 97 -20.71 -1.52 -13.48
CA GLY A 97 -20.30 -1.48 -12.08
C GLY A 97 -18.79 -1.60 -11.86
N PHE A 98 -18.38 -1.51 -10.59
CA PHE A 98 -17.03 -1.86 -10.20
C PHE A 98 -16.85 -3.38 -10.09
N PRO A 99 -15.66 -3.92 -10.40
CA PRO A 99 -15.36 -5.33 -10.18
C PRO A 99 -15.49 -5.72 -8.69
N VAL A 100 -16.11 -6.87 -8.42
CA VAL A 100 -16.20 -7.46 -7.06
C VAL A 100 -14.88 -8.15 -6.72
N VAL A 101 -13.81 -7.37 -6.65
CA VAL A 101 -12.52 -7.81 -6.12
C VAL A 101 -12.52 -7.52 -4.63
N PRO A 102 -12.04 -8.42 -3.75
CA PRO A 102 -12.02 -8.21 -2.30
C PRO A 102 -10.91 -7.23 -1.87
N VAL A 103 -10.83 -6.08 -2.54
CA VAL A 103 -9.87 -5.00 -2.25
C VAL A 103 -10.64 -3.70 -2.16
N GLY A 104 -10.56 -3.04 -1.02
CA GLY A 104 -11.09 -1.71 -0.78
C GLY A 104 -9.97 -0.77 -0.34
N TYR A 105 -9.89 0.38 -0.98
CA TYR A 105 -9.00 1.49 -0.64
C TYR A 105 -9.76 2.51 0.17
N PHE A 106 -9.19 2.88 1.32
CA PHE A 106 -9.71 3.89 2.23
C PHE A 106 -8.60 4.92 2.46
N ARG A 107 -8.91 6.20 2.27
CA ARG A 107 -8.01 7.28 2.69
C ARG A 107 -8.24 7.59 4.16
N PHE A 108 -7.17 7.79 4.90
CA PHE A 108 -7.21 8.26 6.28
C PHE A 108 -6.72 9.71 6.34
N ASP A 109 -7.18 10.45 7.33
CA ASP A 109 -6.74 11.83 7.62
C ASP A 109 -5.29 11.90 8.13
N VAL A 110 -4.86 10.87 8.87
CA VAL A 110 -3.51 10.65 9.36
C VAL A 110 -3.06 9.21 9.13
N ASP A 111 -1.75 8.96 9.20
CA ASP A 111 -1.22 7.61 9.05
C ASP A 111 -1.72 6.71 10.21
N PRO A 112 -2.33 5.55 9.92
CA PRO A 112 -2.75 4.63 10.96
C PRO A 112 -1.53 4.02 11.65
N PRO A 113 -1.62 3.71 12.96
CA PRO A 113 -0.50 3.11 13.69
C PRO A 113 -0.11 1.75 13.08
N MET A 114 1.18 1.44 13.12
CA MET A 114 1.70 0.14 12.69
C MET A 114 1.09 -0.98 13.54
N ARG A 115 0.71 -2.08 12.89
CA ARG A 115 0.10 -3.25 13.52
C ARG A 115 0.84 -4.53 13.19
N GLU A 116 0.99 -5.38 14.20
CA GLU A 116 1.59 -6.71 14.07
C GLU A 116 0.69 -7.64 13.25
N ALA A 117 1.29 -8.28 12.24
CA ALA A 117 0.58 -9.04 11.24
C ALA A 117 -0.19 -10.28 11.77
N THR A 118 0.08 -10.68 13.01
CA THR A 118 -0.50 -11.87 13.65
C THR A 118 -1.46 -11.54 14.79
N ALA A 119 -1.61 -10.26 15.13
CA ALA A 119 -2.54 -9.84 16.17
C ALA A 119 -3.98 -9.99 15.65
N LEU A 120 -4.71 -10.93 16.24
CA LEU A 120 -6.15 -11.05 16.05
C LEU A 120 -6.84 -9.82 16.65
N GLU A 121 -7.47 -9.04 15.80
CA GLU A 121 -8.43 -8.01 16.19
C GLU A 121 -9.75 -8.73 16.49
N ASN A 122 -9.88 -9.23 17.73
CA ASN A 122 -11.06 -9.94 18.21
C ASN A 122 -11.79 -9.14 19.30
N ARG A 123 -11.93 -7.83 19.10
CA ARG A 123 -12.56 -6.92 20.08
C ARG A 123 -14.02 -6.58 19.75
N GLY A 124 -14.66 -7.34 18.86
CA GLY A 124 -16.00 -7.01 18.39
C GLY A 124 -16.04 -5.61 17.78
N PHE A 125 -17.07 -4.83 18.09
CA PHE A 125 -17.21 -3.45 17.60
C PHE A 125 -16.22 -2.45 18.21
N ASP A 126 -15.51 -2.82 19.27
CA ASP A 126 -14.48 -1.98 19.90
C ASP A 126 -13.10 -2.17 19.24
N GLY A 127 -13.00 -3.05 18.24
CA GLY A 127 -11.80 -3.24 17.43
C GLY A 127 -11.61 -2.12 16.42
N ALA A 128 -10.37 -1.95 15.93
CA ALA A 128 -10.09 -0.98 14.87
C ALA A 128 -10.82 -1.29 13.56
N PHE A 129 -11.08 -2.58 13.31
CA PHE A 129 -11.95 -3.07 12.25
C PHE A 129 -12.78 -4.24 12.80
N ALA A 130 -14.01 -4.36 12.31
CA ALA A 130 -14.90 -5.47 12.63
C ALA A 130 -15.51 -6.02 11.34
N LEU A 131 -15.45 -7.34 11.15
CA LEU A 131 -16.24 -8.01 10.12
C LEU A 131 -17.61 -8.36 10.70
N VAL A 132 -18.67 -7.79 10.13
CA VAL A 132 -20.04 -7.94 10.63
C VAL A 132 -20.91 -8.55 9.55
N ASP A 133 -21.73 -9.54 9.91
CA ASP A 133 -22.77 -10.02 9.02
C ASP A 133 -23.93 -9.01 8.95
N VAL A 134 -24.21 -8.50 7.76
CA VAL A 134 -25.27 -7.51 7.51
C VAL A 134 -26.48 -8.10 6.77
N ASP A 135 -26.44 -9.38 6.40
CA ASP A 135 -27.53 -10.03 5.65
C ASP A 135 -28.80 -10.07 6.51
N PRO A 136 -29.92 -9.48 6.04
CA PRO A 136 -31.18 -9.46 6.79
C PRO A 136 -31.77 -10.85 7.08
N THR A 137 -31.41 -11.86 6.29
CA THR A 137 -31.93 -13.23 6.41
C THR A 137 -31.01 -14.17 7.18
N SER A 138 -29.79 -13.74 7.49
CA SER A 138 -28.81 -14.56 8.22
C SER A 138 -29.16 -14.70 9.70
N SER A 139 -28.98 -15.92 10.24
CA SER A 139 -29.07 -16.16 11.68
C SER A 139 -27.94 -15.48 12.46
N GLU A 140 -26.84 -15.15 11.78
CA GLU A 140 -25.66 -14.53 12.35
C GLU A 140 -25.66 -13.01 12.18
N ARG A 141 -26.76 -12.42 11.67
CA ARG A 141 -26.86 -10.98 11.43
C ARG A 141 -26.46 -10.18 12.68
N GLY A 142 -25.55 -9.23 12.50
CA GLY A 142 -25.00 -8.40 13.57
C GLY A 142 -23.88 -9.06 14.37
N ARG A 143 -23.57 -10.34 14.12
CA ARG A 143 -22.42 -11.02 14.73
C ARG A 143 -21.13 -10.49 14.12
N THR A 144 -20.15 -10.28 14.99
CA THR A 144 -18.79 -9.95 14.59
C THR A 144 -17.94 -11.21 14.43
N PHE A 145 -17.03 -11.19 13.47
CA PHE A 145 -16.09 -12.26 13.21
C PHE A 145 -14.66 -11.73 13.45
N PRO A 146 -13.75 -12.53 14.05
CA PRO A 146 -12.37 -12.12 14.24
C PRO A 146 -11.71 -11.78 12.90
N VAL A 147 -10.94 -10.70 12.87
CA VAL A 147 -10.15 -10.30 11.70
C VAL A 147 -8.68 -10.14 12.08
N VAL A 148 -7.81 -10.29 11.09
CA VAL A 148 -6.38 -10.00 11.22
C VAL A 148 -6.04 -8.93 10.21
N GLY A 149 -5.44 -7.84 10.69
CA GLY A 149 -5.02 -6.72 9.86
C GLY A 149 -3.51 -6.57 9.93
N THR A 150 -2.86 -6.42 8.77
CA THR A 150 -1.41 -6.26 8.68
C THR A 150 -1.12 -4.99 7.89
N ARG A 151 -0.24 -4.12 8.39
CA ARG A 151 0.28 -3.04 7.55
C ARG A 151 1.37 -3.63 6.65
N PRO A 152 1.30 -3.49 5.31
CA PRO A 152 2.41 -3.87 4.45
C PRO A 152 3.68 -3.11 4.85
N VAL A 153 4.84 -3.75 4.67
CA VAL A 153 6.14 -3.07 4.81
C VAL A 153 6.18 -1.94 3.78
N VAL A 154 6.68 -0.77 4.19
CA VAL A 154 6.91 0.34 3.26
C VAL A 154 7.99 -0.09 2.29
N ASP A 155 7.64 -0.22 1.02
CA ASP A 155 8.59 -0.52 -0.05
C ASP A 155 9.05 0.77 -0.76
N ALA A 156 10.03 0.65 -1.65
CA ALA A 156 10.56 1.79 -2.40
C ALA A 156 9.55 2.40 -3.39
N PHE A 157 8.39 1.76 -3.62
CA PHE A 157 7.34 2.23 -4.54
C PHE A 157 6.16 2.87 -3.83
N SER A 158 6.14 2.84 -2.49
CA SER A 158 5.08 3.36 -1.64
C SER A 158 5.44 4.69 -0.94
N ARG A 159 6.45 5.40 -1.48
CA ARG A 159 6.82 6.78 -1.09
C ARG A 159 6.32 7.81 -2.10
#